data_AF-G0S9H1-F1
#
_entry.id   AF-G0S9H1-F1
#
_cell.length_a   1.000
_cell.length_b   1.000
_cell.length_c   1.000
_cell.angle_alpha   90.00
_cell.angle_beta   90.00
_cell.angle_gamma   90.00
#
_symmetry.space_group_name_H-M   'P 1'
#
loop_
_entity.id
_entity.type
_entity.pdbx_description
1 polymer ?
#
loop_
_entity_poly.entity_id
_entity_poly.type
_entity_poly.pdbx_seq_one_letter_code
_entity_poly.pdbx_strand_id
1 'polypeptide(L)'
;MHLPFLVVIAALVVGCVAADDNITCSEVVKAFNSLEDYYRSLWDTANSIDTDAEITADEGAYPYIYKSLEDILGLSAELTQRLYKLQPETFVNEEGKDVYDAHRNCSVSEKDFLAVLSAKGPKVVQKTPALSERTVEALRPLVDSNENLGAATIYSLQSNLQESAVVNVWGVDLKIVDAIAAYQIGNCTAAAVKEEPKEPEEGEQGAEGEQAQDVEEGEEVGGADAVDGVEEELAE
;
A
#
# COMPACT_ATOMS: atom_id res chain seq x y z
N MET A 1 30.71 -69.05 -0.68
CA MET A 1 29.53 -68.16 -0.58
C MET A 1 29.92 -66.87 -1.28
N HIS A 2 29.58 -66.50 -2.53
CA HIS A 2 28.32 -66.55 -3.32
C HIS A 2 27.13 -66.10 -2.44
N LEU A 3 26.40 -65.01 -2.68
CA LEU A 3 26.03 -64.34 -3.94
C LEU A 3 26.04 -62.79 -3.88
N PRO A 4 26.10 -62.14 -5.05
CA PRO A 4 25.91 -60.70 -5.27
C PRO A 4 24.42 -60.33 -5.32
N PHE A 5 24.10 -59.09 -4.95
CA PHE A 5 22.86 -58.44 -5.39
C PHE A 5 23.21 -57.12 -6.06
N LEU A 6 23.27 -57.19 -7.39
CA LEU A 6 23.06 -56.05 -8.28
C LEU A 6 21.67 -55.47 -7.97
N VAL A 7 21.63 -54.22 -7.53
CA VAL A 7 20.56 -53.31 -7.96
C VAL A 7 21.23 -52.23 -8.78
N VAL A 8 21.32 -52.53 -10.07
CA VAL A 8 21.34 -51.53 -11.12
C VAL A 8 20.01 -50.78 -11.01
N ILE A 9 20.05 -49.52 -10.56
CA ILE A 9 19.12 -48.51 -11.07
C ILE A 9 19.98 -47.51 -11.81
N ALA A 10 20.26 -47.87 -13.07
CA ALA A 10 20.36 -46.89 -14.13
C ALA A 10 18.98 -46.26 -14.30
N ALA A 11 18.79 -45.14 -13.62
CA ALA A 11 17.90 -44.06 -14.01
C ALA A 11 18.42 -42.83 -13.26
N LEU A 12 19.56 -42.30 -13.72
CA LEU A 12 19.72 -40.86 -13.73
C LEU A 12 18.46 -40.36 -14.43
N VAL A 13 17.52 -39.90 -13.61
CA VAL A 13 16.39 -39.12 -14.05
C VAL A 13 17.02 -37.86 -14.63
N VAL A 14 17.46 -37.97 -15.89
CA VAL A 14 17.25 -36.95 -16.90
C VAL A 14 15.75 -36.93 -17.11
N GLY A 15 15.03 -36.52 -16.07
CA GLY A 15 13.84 -35.75 -16.31
C GLY A 15 14.38 -34.50 -16.94
N CYS A 16 13.99 -34.24 -18.19
CA CYS A 16 13.66 -32.89 -18.56
C CYS A 16 12.83 -32.32 -17.40
N VAL A 17 13.47 -31.62 -16.46
CA VAL A 17 12.76 -30.57 -15.77
C VAL A 17 12.49 -29.57 -16.88
N ALA A 18 11.20 -29.39 -17.17
CA ALA A 18 10.71 -28.31 -18.00
C ALA A 18 11.49 -27.03 -17.67
N ALA A 19 11.87 -26.26 -18.70
CA ALA A 19 12.43 -24.91 -18.68
C ALA A 19 13.04 -24.42 -17.34
N ASP A 20 14.30 -23.99 -17.41
CA ASP A 20 15.00 -23.14 -16.43
C ASP A 20 14.19 -21.83 -16.19
N ASP A 21 13.04 -21.93 -15.52
CA ASP A 21 12.08 -20.86 -15.20
C ASP A 21 12.48 -20.13 -13.91
N ASN A 22 13.67 -20.42 -13.38
CA ASN A 22 14.20 -19.74 -12.21
C ASN A 22 14.61 -18.32 -12.60
N ILE A 23 13.91 -17.35 -12.02
CA ILE A 23 14.27 -15.94 -12.15
C ILE A 23 15.66 -15.71 -11.53
N THR A 24 16.54 -15.03 -12.27
CA THR A 24 17.88 -14.66 -11.79
C THR A 24 17.82 -13.38 -10.94
N CYS A 25 18.85 -13.14 -10.10
CA CYS A 25 18.99 -11.89 -9.35
C CYS A 25 18.88 -10.64 -10.27
N SER A 26 19.56 -10.66 -11.41
CA SER A 26 19.53 -9.55 -12.37
C SER A 26 18.14 -9.25 -12.94
N GLU A 27 17.31 -10.27 -13.10
CA GLU A 27 15.93 -10.11 -13.57
C GLU A 27 15.02 -9.55 -12.47
N VAL A 28 15.21 -9.96 -11.21
CA VAL A 28 14.51 -9.38 -10.07
C VAL A 28 14.85 -7.90 -9.93
N VAL A 29 16.15 -7.55 -9.93
CA VAL A 29 16.62 -6.17 -9.85
C VAL A 29 16.05 -5.33 -10.99
N LYS A 30 16.06 -5.86 -12.22
CA LYS A 30 15.48 -5.17 -13.38
C LYS A 30 13.97 -4.96 -13.23
N ALA A 31 13.24 -5.93 -12.69
CA ALA A 31 11.80 -5.81 -12.46
C ALA A 31 11.50 -4.72 -11.43
N PHE A 32 12.24 -4.66 -10.31
CA PHE A 32 12.11 -3.58 -9.34
C PHE A 32 12.47 -2.21 -9.91
N ASN A 33 13.54 -2.09 -10.70
CA ASN A 33 13.89 -0.82 -11.35
C ASN A 33 12.79 -0.39 -12.34
N SER A 34 12.14 -1.35 -13.01
CA SER A 34 11.02 -1.03 -13.91
C SER A 34 9.83 -0.49 -13.11
N LEU A 35 9.46 -1.14 -12.00
CA LEU A 35 8.41 -0.64 -11.09
C LEU A 35 8.76 0.75 -10.52
N GLU A 36 10.02 0.96 -10.13
CA GLU A 36 10.53 2.24 -9.66
C GLU A 36 10.33 3.35 -10.71
N ASP A 37 10.67 3.09 -11.98
CA ASP A 37 10.48 4.03 -13.07
C ASP A 37 9.00 4.37 -13.30
N TYR A 38 8.10 3.39 -13.17
CA TYR A 38 6.65 3.64 -13.20
C TYR A 38 6.21 4.57 -12.06
N TYR A 39 6.67 4.33 -10.84
CA TYR A 39 6.32 5.18 -9.69
C TYR A 39 6.89 6.59 -9.81
N ARG A 40 8.10 6.76 -10.35
CA ARG A 40 8.67 8.09 -10.63
C ARG A 40 7.87 8.85 -11.68
N SER A 41 7.47 8.17 -12.76
CA SER A 41 6.60 8.78 -13.79
C SER A 41 5.22 9.17 -13.23
N LEU A 42 4.67 8.32 -12.35
CA LEU A 42 3.45 8.60 -11.61
C LEU A 42 3.61 9.79 -10.66
N TRP A 43 4.75 9.90 -9.97
CA TRP A 43 5.08 11.05 -9.12
C TRP A 43 5.15 12.36 -9.91
N ASP A 44 5.84 12.38 -11.06
CA ASP A 44 5.89 13.55 -11.95
C ASP A 44 4.49 13.93 -12.42
N THR A 45 3.70 12.93 -12.81
CA THR A 45 2.33 13.12 -13.28
C THR A 45 1.43 13.68 -12.17
N ALA A 46 1.51 13.13 -10.95
CA ALA A 46 0.74 13.60 -9.81
C ALA A 46 1.13 15.03 -9.38
N ASN A 47 2.41 15.38 -9.46
CA ASN A 47 2.87 16.76 -9.19
C ASN A 47 2.38 17.76 -10.24
N SER A 48 2.21 17.33 -11.49
CA SER A 48 1.68 18.17 -12.57
C SER A 48 0.20 18.54 -12.41
N ILE A 49 -0.53 17.88 -11.49
CA ILE A 49 -1.93 18.19 -11.21
C ILE A 49 -2.03 19.58 -10.59
N ASP A 50 -2.52 20.52 -11.39
CA ASP A 50 -2.97 21.83 -10.93
C ASP A 50 -4.33 21.68 -10.24
N THR A 51 -4.31 21.68 -8.92
CA THR A 51 -5.53 21.59 -8.11
C THR A 51 -6.41 22.82 -8.21
N ASP A 52 -5.94 23.92 -8.79
CA ASP A 52 -6.66 25.18 -8.92
C ASP A 52 -7.36 25.29 -10.31
N ALA A 53 -7.00 24.45 -11.29
CA ALA A 53 -7.72 24.26 -12.55
C ALA A 53 -9.00 23.39 -12.41
N GLU A 54 -9.80 23.32 -13.47
CA GLU A 54 -10.88 22.32 -13.60
C GLU A 54 -10.26 20.93 -13.84
N ILE A 55 -10.72 19.93 -13.10
CA ILE A 55 -10.20 18.56 -13.18
C ILE A 55 -11.31 17.66 -13.69
N THR A 56 -11.12 17.10 -14.88
CA THR A 56 -12.06 16.14 -15.49
C THR A 56 -11.57 14.71 -15.29
N ALA A 57 -12.49 13.75 -15.19
CA ALA A 57 -12.13 12.35 -14.92
C ALA A 57 -11.64 11.59 -16.17
N ASP A 58 -11.96 12.09 -17.36
CA ASP A 58 -11.68 11.43 -18.64
C ASP A 58 -10.53 12.11 -19.40
N GLU A 59 -9.99 13.21 -18.89
CA GLU A 59 -8.88 13.94 -19.49
C GLU A 59 -7.79 14.25 -18.45
N GLY A 60 -6.61 14.69 -18.92
CA GLY A 60 -5.51 15.07 -18.05
C GLY A 60 -4.77 13.89 -17.40
N ALA A 61 -4.34 14.07 -16.15
CA ALA A 61 -3.41 13.17 -15.46
C ALA A 61 -4.03 11.84 -14.98
N TYR A 62 -5.29 11.84 -14.56
CA TYR A 62 -5.91 10.69 -13.89
C TYR A 62 -6.05 9.44 -14.77
N PRO A 63 -6.47 9.52 -16.05
CA PRO A 63 -6.48 8.35 -16.93
C PRO A 63 -5.11 7.67 -17.07
N TYR A 64 -4.03 8.45 -17.13
CA TYR A 64 -2.68 7.93 -17.15
C TYR A 64 -2.29 7.27 -15.82
N ILE A 65 -2.66 7.90 -14.69
CA ILE A 65 -2.43 7.35 -13.36
C ILE A 65 -3.08 5.96 -13.24
N TYR A 66 -4.37 5.85 -13.55
CA TYR A 66 -5.10 4.59 -13.40
C TYR A 66 -4.54 3.47 -14.27
N LYS A 67 -4.22 3.77 -15.53
CA LYS A 67 -3.60 2.79 -16.42
C LYS A 67 -2.23 2.34 -15.88
N SER A 68 -1.42 3.26 -15.39
CA SER A 68 -0.09 2.94 -14.87
C SER A 68 -0.19 2.09 -13.59
N LEU A 69 -1.21 2.31 -12.75
CA LEU A 69 -1.49 1.45 -11.59
C LEU A 69 -1.88 0.04 -12.00
N GLU A 70 -2.71 -0.13 -13.04
CA GLU A 70 -3.03 -1.46 -13.60
C GLU A 70 -1.78 -2.18 -14.12
N ASP A 71 -0.90 -1.46 -14.84
CA ASP A 71 0.37 -2.01 -15.33
C ASP A 71 1.29 -2.44 -14.16
N ILE A 72 1.40 -1.60 -13.11
CA ILE A 72 2.14 -1.91 -11.87
C ILE A 72 1.61 -3.17 -11.20
N LEU A 73 0.28 -3.29 -11.07
CA LEU A 73 -0.35 -4.48 -10.46
C LEU A 73 -0.02 -5.75 -11.25
N GLY A 74 -0.05 -5.67 -12.58
CA GLY A 74 0.33 -6.79 -13.45
C GLY A 74 1.80 -7.19 -13.27
N LEU A 75 2.72 -6.22 -13.30
CA LEU A 75 4.16 -6.46 -13.12
C LEU A 75 4.47 -7.00 -11.72
N SER A 76 3.82 -6.47 -10.68
CA SER A 76 3.99 -6.91 -9.30
C SER A 76 3.50 -8.34 -9.10
N ALA A 77 2.35 -8.70 -9.67
CA ALA A 77 1.83 -10.06 -9.64
C ALA A 77 2.75 -11.05 -10.38
N GLU A 78 3.29 -10.68 -11.55
CA GLU A 78 4.26 -11.50 -12.28
C GLU A 78 5.53 -11.73 -11.46
N LEU A 79 6.12 -10.67 -10.92
CA LEU A 79 7.33 -10.75 -10.11
C LEU A 79 7.11 -11.59 -8.85
N THR A 80 5.97 -11.41 -8.17
CA THR A 80 5.55 -12.21 -7.01
C THR A 80 5.54 -13.71 -7.34
N GLN A 81 4.88 -14.09 -8.44
CA GLN A 81 4.81 -15.50 -8.85
C GLN A 81 6.19 -16.08 -9.16
N ARG A 82 7.07 -15.29 -9.78
CA ARG A 82 8.44 -15.71 -10.10
C ARG A 82 9.30 -15.87 -8.84
N LEU A 83 9.17 -14.97 -7.86
CA LEU A 83 9.87 -15.06 -6.58
C LEU A 83 9.43 -16.26 -5.75
N TYR A 84 8.13 -16.60 -5.71
CA TYR A 84 7.65 -17.79 -4.99
C TYR A 84 8.10 -19.13 -5.57
N LYS A 85 8.65 -19.16 -6.79
CA LYS A 85 9.30 -20.36 -7.34
C LYS A 85 10.68 -20.61 -6.74
N LEU A 86 11.28 -19.62 -6.10
CA LEU A 86 12.60 -19.72 -5.49
C LEU A 86 12.53 -20.45 -4.14
N GLN A 87 13.68 -20.97 -3.70
CA GLN A 87 13.83 -21.46 -2.32
C GLN A 87 13.95 -20.27 -1.36
N PRO A 88 13.64 -20.44 -0.06
CA PRO A 88 13.89 -19.39 0.90
C PRO A 88 15.38 -19.04 0.98
N GLU A 89 15.69 -17.76 1.23
CA GLU A 89 17.06 -17.24 1.31
C GLU A 89 17.91 -17.53 0.05
N THR A 90 17.28 -17.58 -1.13
CA THR A 90 17.98 -17.86 -2.40
C THR A 90 19.04 -16.80 -2.71
N PHE A 91 18.77 -15.53 -2.46
CA PHE A 91 19.72 -14.46 -2.76
C PHE A 91 20.62 -14.20 -1.55
N VAL A 92 21.91 -14.55 -1.71
CA VAL A 92 22.90 -14.49 -0.63
C VAL A 92 23.97 -13.42 -0.90
N ASN A 93 24.58 -12.89 0.16
CA ASN A 93 25.69 -11.94 0.08
C ASN A 93 25.33 -10.70 -0.77
N GLU A 94 26.16 -10.36 -1.75
CA GLU A 94 26.03 -9.18 -2.61
C GLU A 94 24.75 -9.24 -3.46
N GLU A 95 24.35 -10.41 -3.96
CA GLU A 95 23.10 -10.57 -4.73
C GLU A 95 21.86 -10.27 -3.88
N GLY A 96 21.84 -10.73 -2.63
CA GLY A 96 20.77 -10.42 -1.68
C GLY A 96 20.69 -8.93 -1.39
N LYS A 97 21.84 -8.27 -1.26
CA LYS A 97 21.92 -6.81 -1.08
C LYS A 97 21.40 -6.05 -2.30
N ASP A 98 21.75 -6.47 -3.52
CA ASP A 98 21.29 -5.81 -4.75
C ASP A 98 19.77 -5.90 -4.92
N VAL A 99 19.18 -7.08 -4.65
CA VAL A 99 17.72 -7.26 -4.65
C VAL A 99 17.06 -6.39 -3.57
N TYR A 100 17.62 -6.39 -2.36
CA TYR A 100 17.12 -5.55 -1.28
C TYR A 100 17.17 -4.04 -1.61
N ASP A 101 18.29 -3.56 -2.18
CA ASP A 101 18.46 -2.16 -2.54
C ASP A 101 17.48 -1.75 -3.65
N ALA A 102 17.28 -2.61 -4.65
CA ALA A 102 16.29 -2.37 -5.71
C ALA A 102 14.86 -2.32 -5.16
N HIS A 103 14.49 -3.27 -4.30
CA HIS A 103 13.21 -3.27 -3.59
C HIS A 103 13.03 -1.98 -2.78
N ARG A 104 14.03 -1.60 -1.97
CA ARG A 104 14.01 -0.38 -1.15
C ARG A 104 13.81 0.88 -2.00
N ASN A 105 14.52 1.02 -3.12
CA ASN A 105 14.40 2.19 -4.00
C ASN A 105 13.02 2.27 -4.66
N CYS A 106 12.48 1.13 -5.08
CA CYS A 106 11.10 1.02 -5.55
C CYS A 106 10.10 1.48 -4.48
N SER A 107 10.23 0.96 -3.24
CA SER A 107 9.36 1.37 -2.12
C SER A 107 9.46 2.86 -1.78
N VAL A 108 10.64 3.46 -1.90
CA VAL A 108 10.80 4.92 -1.72
C VAL A 108 10.01 5.69 -2.78
N SER A 109 10.18 5.34 -4.06
CA SER A 109 9.48 6.02 -5.16
C SER A 109 7.96 5.84 -5.07
N GLU A 110 7.48 4.67 -4.66
CA GLU A 110 6.06 4.42 -4.41
C GLU A 110 5.51 5.30 -3.29
N LYS A 111 6.21 5.37 -2.14
CA LYS A 111 5.81 6.23 -1.02
C LYS A 111 5.77 7.71 -1.41
N ASP A 112 6.74 8.18 -2.19
CA ASP A 112 6.79 9.57 -2.65
C ASP A 112 5.59 9.89 -3.55
N PHE A 113 5.24 9.00 -4.49
CA PHE A 113 4.04 9.13 -5.31
C PHE A 113 2.76 9.18 -4.47
N LEU A 114 2.61 8.23 -3.53
CA LEU A 114 1.43 8.14 -2.67
C LEU A 114 1.29 9.37 -1.75
N ALA A 115 2.41 9.91 -1.27
CA ALA A 115 2.41 11.15 -0.48
C ALA A 115 1.89 12.35 -1.29
N VAL A 116 2.29 12.47 -2.57
CA VAL A 116 1.77 13.52 -3.45
C VAL A 116 0.27 13.35 -3.70
N LEU A 117 -0.19 12.13 -3.99
CA LEU A 117 -1.62 11.86 -4.16
C LEU A 117 -2.43 12.18 -2.90
N SER A 118 -1.94 11.79 -1.73
CA SER A 118 -2.58 12.08 -0.43
C SER A 118 -2.70 13.60 -0.22
N ALA A 119 -1.63 14.36 -0.47
CA ALA A 119 -1.63 15.81 -0.34
C ALA A 119 -2.61 16.51 -1.31
N LYS A 120 -2.78 15.97 -2.52
CA LYS A 120 -3.69 16.52 -3.55
C LYS A 120 -5.15 16.10 -3.33
N GLY A 121 -5.37 14.96 -2.70
CA GLY A 121 -6.68 14.33 -2.50
C GLY A 121 -7.79 15.28 -2.07
N PRO A 122 -7.67 16.01 -0.94
CA PRO A 122 -8.74 16.84 -0.42
C PRO A 122 -9.26 17.88 -1.42
N LYS A 123 -8.35 18.57 -2.13
CA LYS A 123 -8.72 19.57 -3.15
C LYS A 123 -9.37 18.92 -4.38
N VAL A 124 -8.86 17.78 -4.82
CA VAL A 124 -9.42 17.05 -5.97
C VAL A 124 -10.84 16.60 -5.65
N VAL A 125 -11.07 16.04 -4.46
CA VAL A 125 -12.40 15.58 -4.03
C VAL A 125 -13.38 16.74 -3.92
N GLN A 126 -12.95 17.88 -3.38
CA GLN A 126 -13.79 19.08 -3.30
C GLN A 126 -14.29 19.54 -4.68
N LYS A 127 -13.41 19.49 -5.68
CA LYS A 127 -13.71 19.97 -7.05
C LYS A 127 -14.44 18.93 -7.90
N THR A 128 -14.02 17.68 -7.79
CA THR A 128 -14.49 16.59 -8.64
C THR A 128 -14.75 15.35 -7.78
N PRO A 129 -15.86 15.30 -7.02
CA PRO A 129 -16.16 14.19 -6.11
C PRO A 129 -16.18 12.81 -6.81
N ALA A 130 -16.58 12.76 -8.08
CA ALA A 130 -16.58 11.53 -8.88
C ALA A 130 -15.17 10.90 -9.04
N LEU A 131 -14.10 11.69 -8.98
CA LEU A 131 -12.73 11.19 -8.98
C LEU A 131 -12.33 10.51 -7.67
N SER A 132 -13.02 10.83 -6.57
CA SER A 132 -12.75 10.25 -5.26
C SER A 132 -12.92 8.74 -5.28
N GLU A 133 -14.12 8.28 -5.66
CA GLU A 133 -14.46 6.85 -5.63
C GLU A 133 -13.55 6.05 -6.56
N ARG A 134 -13.36 6.55 -7.79
CA ARG A 134 -12.49 5.89 -8.77
C ARG A 134 -11.03 5.82 -8.32
N THR A 135 -10.50 6.87 -7.69
CA THR A 135 -9.12 6.86 -7.17
C THR A 135 -8.98 5.88 -6.02
N VAL A 136 -9.96 5.81 -5.12
CA VAL A 136 -9.98 4.82 -4.03
C VAL A 136 -10.03 3.40 -4.59
N GLU A 137 -10.88 3.13 -5.58
CA GLU A 137 -10.98 1.83 -6.24
C GLU A 137 -9.67 1.43 -6.93
N ALA A 138 -8.96 2.38 -7.54
CA ALA A 138 -7.67 2.13 -8.18
C ALA A 138 -6.52 1.89 -7.18
N LEU A 139 -6.56 2.53 -6.01
CA LEU A 139 -5.51 2.38 -4.99
C LEU A 139 -5.67 1.11 -4.13
N ARG A 140 -6.91 0.64 -3.90
CA ARG A 140 -7.17 -0.53 -3.03
C ARG A 140 -6.37 -1.78 -3.40
N PRO A 141 -6.28 -2.21 -4.67
CA PRO A 141 -5.53 -3.41 -5.03
C PRO A 141 -4.04 -3.32 -4.75
N LEU A 142 -3.49 -2.11 -4.57
CA LEU A 142 -2.07 -1.93 -4.24
C LEU A 142 -1.72 -2.49 -2.87
N VAL A 143 -2.66 -2.52 -1.91
CA VAL A 143 -2.42 -3.09 -0.57
C VAL A 143 -2.06 -4.57 -0.70
N ASP A 144 -2.97 -5.37 -1.27
CA ASP A 144 -2.74 -6.80 -1.47
C ASP A 144 -1.50 -7.05 -2.36
N SER A 145 -1.27 -6.21 -3.36
CA SER A 145 -0.10 -6.32 -4.24
C SER A 145 1.21 -6.08 -3.49
N ASN A 146 1.29 -5.02 -2.68
CA ASN A 146 2.48 -4.69 -1.89
C ASN A 146 2.74 -5.76 -0.82
N GLU A 147 1.70 -6.24 -0.13
CA GLU A 147 1.83 -7.33 0.84
C GLU A 147 2.38 -8.61 0.19
N ASN A 148 1.81 -9.03 -0.95
CA ASN A 148 2.22 -10.25 -1.64
C ASN A 148 3.65 -10.15 -2.22
N LEU A 149 3.95 -9.04 -2.92
CA LEU A 149 5.27 -8.82 -3.50
C LEU A 149 6.33 -8.66 -2.40
N GLY A 150 6.01 -7.91 -1.35
CA GLY A 150 6.84 -7.73 -0.16
C GLY A 150 7.16 -9.07 0.51
N ALA A 151 6.14 -9.88 0.79
CA ALA A 151 6.30 -11.20 1.40
C ALA A 151 7.17 -12.13 0.54
N ALA A 152 6.95 -12.18 -0.78
CA ALA A 152 7.76 -12.98 -1.69
C ALA A 152 9.22 -12.51 -1.72
N THR A 153 9.45 -11.19 -1.68
CA THR A 153 10.79 -10.59 -1.63
C THR A 153 11.50 -10.94 -0.33
N ILE A 154 10.85 -10.71 0.82
CA ILE A 154 11.37 -11.06 2.15
C ILE A 154 11.75 -12.55 2.21
N TYR A 155 10.88 -13.44 1.73
CA TYR A 155 11.15 -14.88 1.69
C TYR A 155 12.41 -15.24 0.91
N SER A 156 12.72 -14.51 -0.16
CA SER A 156 13.88 -14.76 -1.01
C SER A 156 15.21 -14.21 -0.46
N LEU A 157 15.17 -13.32 0.53
CA LEU A 157 16.33 -12.64 1.12
C LEU A 157 16.87 -13.38 2.36
N GLN A 158 18.14 -13.15 2.69
CA GLN A 158 18.75 -13.61 3.95
C GLN A 158 18.16 -12.89 5.16
N SER A 159 18.09 -13.59 6.30
CA SER A 159 17.52 -13.10 7.57
C SER A 159 17.98 -11.71 8.01
N ASN A 160 19.25 -11.34 7.77
CA ASN A 160 19.80 -10.03 8.12
C ASN A 160 19.22 -8.86 7.30
N LEU A 161 18.60 -9.13 6.14
CA LEU A 161 17.94 -8.12 5.29
C LEU A 161 16.41 -8.16 5.39
N GLN A 162 15.85 -9.28 5.88
CA GLN A 162 14.40 -9.48 5.97
C GLN A 162 13.71 -8.43 6.84
N GLU A 163 14.26 -8.10 8.01
CA GLU A 163 13.68 -7.11 8.92
C GLU A 163 13.59 -5.73 8.26
N SER A 164 14.65 -5.30 7.59
CA SER A 164 14.66 -4.03 6.87
C SER A 164 13.70 -4.03 5.67
N ALA A 165 13.51 -5.18 5.02
CA ALA A 165 12.54 -5.31 3.94
C ALA A 165 11.09 -5.22 4.46
N VAL A 166 10.79 -5.81 5.63
CA VAL A 166 9.48 -5.69 6.30
C VAL A 166 9.13 -4.23 6.58
N VAL A 167 10.08 -3.45 7.10
CA VAL A 167 9.87 -2.01 7.38
C VAL A 167 9.51 -1.24 6.10
N ASN A 168 10.13 -1.58 4.97
CA ASN A 168 9.80 -0.96 3.68
C ASN A 168 8.36 -1.27 3.24
N VAL A 169 7.95 -2.54 3.34
CA VAL A 169 6.60 -3.01 2.99
C VAL A 169 5.55 -2.28 3.83
N TRP A 170 5.69 -2.29 5.16
CA TRP A 170 4.75 -1.59 6.05
C TRP A 170 4.71 -0.09 5.81
N GLY A 171 5.87 0.52 5.52
CA GLY A 171 5.93 1.94 5.19
C GLY A 171 5.15 2.29 3.92
N VAL A 172 5.12 1.39 2.94
CA VAL A 172 4.30 1.54 1.72
C VAL A 172 2.82 1.36 2.04
N ASP A 173 2.45 0.30 2.78
CA ASP A 173 1.04 0.04 3.16
C ASP A 173 0.40 1.23 3.87
N LEU A 174 1.13 1.81 4.84
CA LEU A 174 0.67 3.02 5.54
C LEU A 174 0.44 4.18 4.57
N LYS A 175 1.28 4.37 3.56
CA LYS A 175 1.11 5.43 2.57
C LYS A 175 -0.03 5.16 1.59
N ILE A 176 -0.31 3.90 1.26
CA ILE A 176 -1.49 3.54 0.47
C ILE A 176 -2.76 3.89 1.25
N VAL A 177 -2.81 3.52 2.54
CA VAL A 177 -3.94 3.84 3.42
C VAL A 177 -4.10 5.35 3.60
N ASP A 178 -3.02 6.10 3.83
CA ASP A 178 -3.05 7.58 3.92
C ASP A 178 -3.61 8.22 2.64
N ALA A 179 -3.22 7.71 1.47
CA ALA A 179 -3.74 8.19 0.19
C ALA A 179 -5.24 7.86 0.04
N ILE A 180 -5.66 6.62 0.31
CA ILE A 180 -7.08 6.23 0.27
C ILE A 180 -7.92 7.11 1.20
N ALA A 181 -7.46 7.32 2.44
CA ALA A 181 -8.15 8.13 3.43
C ALA A 181 -8.32 9.59 2.98
N ALA A 182 -7.28 10.18 2.36
CA ALA A 182 -7.34 11.54 1.85
C ALA A 182 -8.43 11.74 0.78
N TYR A 183 -8.69 10.73 -0.06
CA TYR A 183 -9.79 10.78 -1.02
C TYR A 183 -11.14 10.48 -0.34
N GLN A 184 -11.23 9.53 0.59
CA GLN A 184 -12.49 9.19 1.27
C GLN A 184 -13.02 10.30 2.21
N ILE A 185 -12.17 10.88 3.06
CA ILE A 185 -12.56 11.91 4.03
C ILE A 185 -13.00 13.20 3.34
N GLY A 186 -12.36 13.54 2.22
CA GLY A 186 -12.79 14.64 1.36
C GLY A 186 -14.25 14.48 0.90
N ASN A 187 -14.70 13.24 0.67
CA ASN A 187 -16.04 12.98 0.16
C ASN A 187 -17.10 13.17 1.26
N CYS A 188 -16.80 12.72 2.48
CA CYS A 188 -17.66 12.92 3.65
C CYS A 188 -17.83 14.41 4.02
N THR A 189 -16.74 15.18 3.94
CA THR A 189 -16.75 16.62 4.26
C THR A 189 -17.43 17.44 3.15
N ALA A 190 -17.23 17.10 1.88
CA ALA A 190 -17.91 17.76 0.76
C ALA A 190 -19.43 17.50 0.76
N ALA A 191 -19.87 16.32 1.17
CA ALA A 191 -21.29 16.00 1.34
C ALA A 191 -21.94 16.85 2.44
N ALA A 192 -21.28 17.00 3.59
CA ALA A 192 -21.77 17.79 4.72
C ALA A 192 -21.90 19.30 4.40
N VAL A 193 -21.06 19.85 3.51
CA VAL A 193 -21.12 21.27 3.10
C VAL A 193 -22.28 21.55 2.13
N LYS A 194 -22.75 20.55 1.36
CA LYS A 194 -23.91 20.69 0.47
C LYS A 194 -25.25 20.66 1.22
N GLU A 195 -25.27 20.18 2.46
CA GLU A 195 -26.40 20.31 3.37
C GLU A 195 -26.24 21.61 4.18
N GLU A 196 -26.51 22.77 3.56
CA GLU A 196 -26.67 23.99 4.34
C GLU A 196 -27.74 23.77 5.43
N PRO A 197 -27.50 24.19 6.69
CA PRO A 197 -28.54 24.19 7.71
C PRO A 197 -29.69 25.03 7.18
N LYS A 198 -30.88 24.42 7.02
CA LYS A 198 -32.09 25.20 6.78
C LYS A 198 -32.19 26.24 7.89
N GLU A 199 -32.32 27.51 7.50
CA GLU A 199 -32.64 28.60 8.40
C GLU A 199 -33.82 28.15 9.28
N PRO A 200 -33.72 28.23 10.62
CA PRO A 200 -34.81 27.78 11.49
C PRO A 200 -36.06 28.57 11.14
N GLU A 201 -37.14 27.87 10.77
CA GLU A 201 -38.45 28.49 10.60
C GLU A 201 -38.85 29.16 11.92
N GLU A 202 -38.85 30.50 11.93
CA GLU A 202 -39.45 31.27 13.01
C GLU A 202 -40.97 31.03 13.03
N GLY A 203 -41.45 30.36 14.08
CA GLY A 203 -42.86 30.15 14.39
C GLY A 203 -43.06 28.73 14.91
N GLU A 204 -43.31 28.47 16.19
CA GLU A 204 -44.46 28.97 16.94
C GLU A 204 -44.13 28.91 18.44
N GLN A 205 -44.28 30.04 19.15
CA GLN A 205 -44.34 30.03 20.61
C GLN A 205 -45.63 29.31 21.04
N GLY A 206 -45.52 28.28 21.88
CA GLY A 206 -46.69 27.63 22.44
C GLY A 206 -46.39 26.61 23.53
N ALA A 207 -46.74 26.99 24.76
CA ALA A 207 -47.07 26.16 25.92
C ALA A 207 -45.93 25.69 26.86
N GLU A 208 -45.88 26.40 27.99
CA GLU A 208 -45.32 26.01 29.29
C GLU A 208 -45.84 24.65 29.78
N GLY A 209 -44.99 23.89 30.49
CA GLY A 209 -45.33 22.58 31.04
C GLY A 209 -44.24 21.99 31.94
N GLU A 210 -43.94 22.70 33.02
CA GLU A 210 -43.51 22.25 34.36
C GLU A 210 -43.35 20.72 34.61
N GLN A 211 -42.16 20.26 35.01
CA GLN A 211 -41.78 19.88 36.39
C GLN A 211 -40.56 18.94 36.44
N ALA A 212 -39.78 19.16 37.49
CA ALA A 212 -38.55 18.48 37.84
C ALA A 212 -38.79 17.05 38.36
N GLN A 213 -37.80 16.17 38.16
CA GLN A 213 -37.52 15.13 39.14
C GLN A 213 -36.04 14.74 39.14
N ASP A 214 -35.51 14.66 40.37
CA ASP A 214 -34.20 14.14 40.77
C ASP A 214 -33.86 12.80 40.12
N VAL A 215 -32.59 12.64 39.73
CA VAL A 215 -31.93 11.33 39.69
C VAL A 215 -30.59 11.45 40.41
N GLU A 216 -30.50 10.63 41.46
CA GLU A 216 -29.40 10.43 42.41
C GLU A 216 -28.03 10.23 41.78
N GLU A 217 -27.04 10.73 42.51
CA GLU A 217 -25.62 10.36 42.43
C GLU A 217 -25.42 8.84 42.56
N GLY A 218 -24.51 8.31 41.75
CA GLY A 218 -23.76 7.11 42.12
C GLY A 218 -23.26 6.30 40.92
N GLU A 219 -22.03 6.58 40.48
CA GLU A 219 -21.04 5.51 40.27
C GLU A 219 -19.64 6.11 40.04
N GLU A 220 -18.76 5.93 41.02
CA GLU A 220 -17.32 5.96 40.81
C GLU A 220 -16.95 4.79 39.91
N VAL A 221 -16.43 5.08 38.72
CA VAL A 221 -15.66 4.11 37.95
C VAL A 221 -14.26 4.68 37.77
N GLY A 222 -13.37 4.25 38.65
CA GLY A 222 -11.94 4.41 38.49
C GLY A 222 -11.43 3.57 37.32
N GLY A 223 -10.45 4.10 36.60
CA GLY A 223 -9.71 3.33 35.61
C GLY A 223 -9.01 4.22 34.59
N ALA A 224 -7.72 4.44 34.78
CA ALA A 224 -6.68 4.09 33.80
C ALA A 224 -5.36 4.72 34.20
N ASP A 225 -4.47 3.84 34.64
CA ASP A 225 -3.01 3.93 34.55
C ASP A 225 -2.50 4.96 33.55
N ALA A 226 -1.79 5.96 34.07
CA ALA A 226 -0.84 6.74 33.29
C ALA A 226 0.45 5.92 33.18
N VAL A 227 0.59 5.14 32.11
CA VAL A 227 1.90 4.65 31.69
C VAL A 227 2.53 5.75 30.85
N ASP A 228 3.20 6.66 31.56
CA ASP A 228 4.19 7.59 31.03
C ASP A 228 5.53 6.85 31.01
N GLY A 229 6.12 6.70 29.82
CA GLY A 229 7.46 6.14 29.68
C GLY A 229 7.66 5.33 28.41
N VAL A 230 7.87 6.02 27.28
CA VAL A 230 8.98 5.74 26.36
C VAL A 230 9.35 7.07 25.70
N GLU A 231 10.34 7.76 26.28
CA GLU A 231 11.09 8.78 25.56
C GLU A 231 12.01 8.12 24.52
N GLU A 232 12.14 8.84 23.41
CA GLU A 232 13.01 8.64 22.26
C GLU A 232 14.45 8.28 22.64
N GLU A 233 15.00 7.26 21.99
CA GLU A 233 16.38 7.33 21.49
C GLU A 233 16.59 6.27 20.40
N LEU A 234 16.57 6.67 19.13
CA LEU A 234 17.23 5.94 18.04
C LEU A 234 17.85 6.99 17.12
N ALA A 235 19.05 7.41 17.52
CA ALA A 235 20.04 7.95 16.62
C ALA A 235 20.89 6.78 16.06
N GLU A 236 21.21 6.92 14.77
CA GLU A 236 21.98 6.04 13.85
C GLU A 236 21.19 5.02 13.02
#